data_AF-A0A6J3C5J6-F1
#
_entry.id   AF-A0A6J3C5J6-F1
#
_cell.length_a   1.000
_cell.length_b   1.000
_cell.length_c   1.000
_cell.angle_alpha   90.00
_cell.angle_beta   90.00
_cell.angle_gamma   90.00
#
_symmetry.space_group_name_H-M   'P 1'
#
loop_
_entity.id
_entity.type
_entity.pdbx_description
1 polymer ?
#
loop_
_entity_poly.entity_id
_entity_poly.type
_entity_poly.pdbx_seq_one_letter_code
_entity_poly.pdbx_strand_id
1 'polypeptide(L)'
;MNIDKSRLPVKTRYTKSVVNELRRHWLYNKYKLRQSPEATVTKYEEEKDANFKNKISTLVKQTLHDTEKKIKTVQHLKIMYREEAPYKVGFILSMVKKSRDVLNELFNVAVKHRDEWKALEQLKILESIVNTNVDTTNLMRQLVELHVQSLNNTNSAEIKRMVLA
;
A
#
# COMPACT_ATOMS: atom_id res chain seq x y z
N MET A 1 -5.32 -53.14 -11.20
CA MET A 1 -5.18 -52.00 -10.27
C MET A 1 -6.35 -51.07 -10.50
N ASN A 2 -7.27 -51.02 -9.52
CA ASN A 2 -8.48 -50.19 -9.55
C ASN A 2 -8.16 -48.79 -9.03
N ILE A 3 -8.46 -47.76 -9.82
CA ILE A 3 -8.40 -46.36 -9.39
C ILE A 3 -9.81 -45.95 -8.94
N ASP A 4 -9.92 -45.66 -7.64
CA ASP A 4 -11.14 -45.21 -6.96
C ASP A 4 -11.60 -43.84 -7.51
N LYS A 5 -12.84 -43.78 -7.99
CA LYS A 5 -13.45 -42.59 -8.65
C LYS A 5 -14.27 -41.72 -7.68
N SER A 6 -14.14 -41.88 -6.37
CA SER A 6 -15.00 -41.23 -5.37
C SER A 6 -14.72 -39.75 -5.07
N ARG A 7 -13.90 -39.04 -5.84
CA ARG A 7 -13.60 -37.60 -5.61
C ARG A 7 -13.77 -36.72 -6.86
N LEU A 8 -15.00 -36.59 -7.34
CA LEU A 8 -15.40 -35.49 -8.23
C LEU A 8 -16.22 -34.45 -7.44
N PRO A 9 -16.05 -33.14 -7.71
CA PRO A 9 -16.80 -32.11 -7.02
C PRO A 9 -18.28 -32.22 -7.37
N VAL A 10 -19.13 -32.24 -6.33
CA VAL A 10 -20.59 -32.22 -6.46
C VAL A 10 -20.98 -30.92 -7.16
N LYS A 11 -21.31 -31.00 -8.46
CA LYS A 11 -22.06 -29.95 -9.14
C LYS A 11 -23.46 -29.93 -8.53
N THR A 12 -23.69 -29.06 -7.56
CA THR A 12 -25.03 -28.76 -7.05
C THR A 12 -25.85 -28.18 -8.20
N ARG A 13 -26.63 -29.05 -8.82
CA ARG A 13 -27.61 -28.69 -9.84
C ARG A 13 -28.76 -28.01 -9.11
N TYR A 14 -28.68 -26.69 -8.91
CA TYR A 14 -29.80 -25.91 -8.39
C TYR A 14 -31.00 -26.15 -9.31
N THR A 15 -32.03 -26.82 -8.79
CA THR A 15 -33.28 -27.00 -9.51
C THR A 15 -33.95 -25.62 -9.63
N LYS A 16 -34.51 -25.29 -10.80
CA LYS A 16 -35.16 -24.00 -11.08
C LYS A 16 -36.23 -23.60 -10.03
N SER A 17 -36.76 -24.58 -9.29
CA SER A 17 -37.72 -24.40 -8.20
C SER A 17 -37.11 -23.64 -7.00
N VAL A 18 -35.89 -23.98 -6.55
CA VAL A 18 -35.24 -23.33 -5.39
C VAL A 18 -34.90 -21.87 -5.69
N VAL A 19 -34.48 -21.58 -6.91
CA VAL A 19 -34.19 -20.20 -7.37
C VAL A 19 -35.46 -19.35 -7.40
N ASN A 20 -36.59 -19.92 -7.82
CA ASN A 20 -37.87 -19.22 -7.80
C ASN A 20 -38.39 -18.96 -6.38
N GLU A 21 -38.11 -19.86 -5.44
CA GLU A 21 -38.49 -19.72 -4.04
C GLU A 21 -37.68 -18.62 -3.34
N LEU A 22 -36.37 -18.58 -3.57
CA LEU A 22 -35.49 -17.49 -3.14
C LEU A 22 -35.91 -16.14 -3.72
N ARG A 23 -36.31 -16.10 -5.00
CA ARG A 23 -36.79 -14.89 -5.65
C ARG A 23 -38.12 -14.41 -5.08
N ARG A 24 -39.05 -15.33 -4.79
CA ARG A 24 -40.32 -15.01 -4.12
C ARG A 24 -40.09 -14.52 -2.69
N HIS A 25 -39.17 -15.14 -1.96
CA HIS A 25 -38.81 -14.72 -0.61
C HIS A 25 -38.19 -13.31 -0.60
N TRP A 26 -37.30 -13.01 -1.55
CA TRP A 26 -36.72 -11.67 -1.71
C TRP A 26 -37.77 -10.60 -2.04
N LEU A 27 -38.71 -10.92 -2.94
CA LEU A 27 -39.81 -10.02 -3.28
C LEU A 27 -40.75 -9.81 -2.08
N TYR A 28 -41.13 -10.87 -1.37
CA TYR A 28 -41.99 -10.79 -0.19
C TYR A 28 -41.35 -9.94 0.93
N ASN A 29 -40.03 -10.08 1.14
CA ASN A 29 -39.30 -9.27 2.11
C ASN A 29 -39.27 -7.78 1.69
N LYS A 30 -39.11 -7.50 0.39
CA LYS A 30 -39.15 -6.14 -0.18
C LYS A 30 -40.52 -5.47 -0.03
N TYR A 31 -41.61 -6.23 -0.08
CA TYR A 31 -42.97 -5.70 0.14
C TYR A 31 -43.28 -5.46 1.62
N LYS A 32 -42.81 -6.32 2.54
CA LYS A 32 -42.97 -6.12 3.99
C LYS A 32 -42.20 -4.90 4.52
N LEU A 33 -41.02 -4.62 3.97
CA LEU A 33 -40.21 -3.43 4.30
C LEU A 33 -40.88 -2.09 3.91
N ARG A 34 -41.86 -2.10 3.01
CA ARG A 34 -42.59 -0.89 2.57
C ARG A 34 -43.83 -0.55 3.40
N GLN A 35 -44.26 -1.41 4.32
CA GLN A 35 -45.52 -1.22 5.08
C GLN A 35 -45.30 -0.99 6.59
N SER A 36 -44.06 -0.76 7.03
CA SER A 36 -43.72 -0.39 8.41
C SER A 36 -43.25 1.08 8.42
N PRO A 37 -43.57 1.89 9.45
CA PRO A 37 -43.47 3.34 9.35
C PRO A 37 -42.01 3.77 9.14
N GLU A 38 -41.79 4.54 8.07
CA GLU A 38 -40.53 5.08 7.55
C GLU A 38 -39.71 5.95 8.53
N ALA A 39 -40.09 6.05 9.80
CA ALA A 39 -39.40 6.85 10.81
C ALA A 39 -38.31 6.10 11.60
N THR A 40 -38.28 4.76 11.55
CA THR A 40 -37.34 3.95 12.35
C THR A 40 -36.17 3.36 11.56
N VAL A 41 -36.34 3.11 10.25
CA VAL A 41 -35.30 2.50 9.40
C VAL A 41 -34.19 3.50 9.06
N THR A 42 -34.54 4.76 8.78
CA THR A 42 -33.58 5.86 8.52
C THR A 42 -32.70 6.14 9.73
N LYS A 43 -33.28 6.18 10.93
CA LYS A 43 -32.51 6.31 12.18
C LYS A 43 -31.55 5.14 12.42
N TYR A 44 -31.95 3.91 12.09
CA TYR A 44 -31.10 2.73 12.28
C TYR A 44 -29.94 2.67 11.27
N GLU A 45 -30.17 3.09 10.02
CA GLU A 45 -29.09 3.24 9.03
C GLU A 45 -28.16 4.42 9.35
N GLU A 46 -28.69 5.55 9.82
CA GLU A 46 -27.91 6.70 10.30
C GLU A 46 -27.09 6.37 11.55
N GLU A 47 -27.63 5.61 12.51
CA GLU A 47 -26.89 5.13 13.68
C GLU A 47 -25.78 4.14 13.28
N LYS A 48 -26.03 3.27 12.30
CA LYS A 48 -25.02 2.35 11.76
C LYS A 48 -23.91 3.10 11.03
N ASP A 49 -24.24 4.10 10.24
CA ASP A 49 -23.28 4.96 9.54
C ASP A 49 -22.48 5.83 10.53
N ALA A 50 -23.13 6.40 11.54
CA ALA A 50 -22.47 7.12 12.63
C ALA A 50 -21.52 6.21 13.42
N ASN A 51 -21.92 4.97 13.72
CA ASN A 51 -21.07 3.99 14.39
C ASN A 51 -19.88 3.58 13.50
N PHE A 52 -20.08 3.43 12.19
CA PHE A 52 -19.01 3.14 11.25
C PHE A 52 -18.02 4.29 11.13
N LYS A 53 -18.51 5.53 11.00
CA LYS A 53 -17.70 6.75 11.03
C LYS A 53 -16.93 6.89 12.34
N ASN A 54 -17.54 6.58 13.47
CA ASN A 54 -16.89 6.59 14.77
C ASN A 54 -15.78 5.53 14.86
N LYS A 55 -16.01 4.32 14.35
CA LYS A 55 -14.98 3.28 14.28
C LYS A 55 -13.81 3.69 13.39
N ILE A 56 -14.09 4.27 12.21
CA ILE A 56 -13.05 4.80 11.33
C ILE A 56 -12.27 5.90 12.04
N SER A 57 -12.96 6.85 12.67
CA SER A 57 -12.34 7.95 13.41
C SER A 57 -11.45 7.44 14.54
N THR A 58 -11.92 6.47 15.32
CA THR A 58 -11.13 5.84 16.38
C THR A 58 -9.93 5.09 15.81
N LEU A 59 -10.09 4.30 14.74
CA LEU A 59 -8.99 3.59 14.09
C LEU A 59 -7.94 4.56 13.54
N VAL A 60 -8.36 5.65 12.91
CA VAL A 60 -7.45 6.70 12.41
C VAL A 60 -6.72 7.35 13.57
N LYS A 61 -7.41 7.74 14.64
CA LYS A 61 -6.80 8.33 15.84
C LYS A 61 -5.79 7.39 16.51
N GLN A 62 -6.16 6.12 16.66
CA GLN A 62 -5.27 5.09 17.21
C GLN A 62 -4.04 4.89 16.32
N THR A 63 -4.24 4.77 15.01
CA THR A 63 -3.15 4.59 14.03
C THR A 63 -2.20 5.80 14.04
N LEU A 64 -2.75 7.02 14.08
CA LEU A 64 -1.95 8.25 14.19
C LEU A 64 -1.14 8.27 15.47
N HIS A 65 -1.77 7.98 16.61
CA HIS A 65 -1.10 7.96 17.91
C HIS A 65 0.02 6.91 17.97
N ASP A 66 -0.25 5.69 17.51
CA ASP A 66 0.74 4.61 17.48
C ASP A 66 1.90 4.93 16.54
N THR A 67 1.61 5.52 15.39
CA THR A 67 2.62 5.95 14.44
C THR A 67 3.48 7.08 15.02
N GLU A 68 2.87 8.06 15.67
CA GLU A 68 3.58 9.14 16.33
C GLU A 68 4.52 8.61 17.42
N LYS A 69 4.04 7.69 18.26
CA LYS A 69 4.85 7.05 19.30
C LYS A 69 6.03 6.28 18.71
N LYS A 70 5.81 5.52 17.63
CA LYS A 70 6.88 4.80 16.91
C LYS A 70 7.90 5.78 16.31
N ILE A 71 7.44 6.86 15.69
CA ILE A 71 8.31 7.90 15.13
C ILE A 71 9.17 8.52 16.24
N LYS A 72 8.58 8.93 17.36
CA LYS A 72 9.33 9.46 18.52
C LYS A 72 10.38 8.47 19.01
N THR A 73 10.03 7.18 19.04
CA THR A 73 10.96 6.12 19.45
C THR A 73 12.10 5.95 18.47
N VAL A 74 11.92 6.11 17.16
CA VAL A 74 13.02 5.98 16.18
C VAL A 74 13.79 7.29 16.01
N GLN A 75 13.20 8.42 16.39
CA GLN A 75 13.78 9.75 16.18
C GLN A 75 15.12 9.94 16.88
N HIS A 76 15.30 9.39 18.09
CA HIS A 76 16.58 9.47 18.79
C HIS A 76 17.69 8.73 18.03
N LEU A 77 17.42 7.54 17.49
CA LEU A 77 18.36 6.79 16.65
C LEU A 77 18.70 7.57 15.38
N LYS A 78 17.70 8.17 14.73
CA LYS A 78 17.94 9.05 13.58
C LYS A 78 18.88 10.19 13.95
N ILE A 79 18.65 10.89 15.06
CA ILE A 79 19.50 12.02 15.46
C ILE A 79 20.94 11.55 15.75
N MET A 80 21.11 10.43 16.45
CA MET A 80 22.42 9.88 16.81
C MET A 80 23.23 9.44 15.58
N TYR A 81 22.59 8.74 14.64
CA TYR A 81 23.29 8.07 13.54
C TYR A 81 23.19 8.79 12.19
N ARG A 82 22.45 9.91 12.07
CA ARG A 82 22.19 10.57 10.76
C ARG A 82 23.45 10.91 9.98
N GLU A 83 24.55 11.21 10.68
CA GLU A 83 25.79 11.62 10.03
C GLU A 83 26.68 10.44 9.62
N GLU A 84 26.43 9.26 10.18
CA GLU A 84 27.22 8.07 9.89
C GLU A 84 26.96 7.55 8.48
N ALA A 85 28.04 7.22 7.76
CA ALA A 85 27.96 6.74 6.39
C ALA A 85 27.07 5.48 6.23
N PRO A 86 27.14 4.45 7.11
CA PRO A 86 26.27 3.28 7.01
C PRO A 86 24.78 3.63 7.13
N TYR A 87 24.44 4.56 8.02
CA TYR A 87 23.06 5.04 8.19
C TYR A 87 22.59 5.79 6.94
N LYS A 88 23.41 6.72 6.40
CA LYS A 88 23.10 7.46 5.17
C LYS A 88 22.88 6.52 3.98
N VAL A 89 23.74 5.52 3.81
CA VAL A 89 23.62 4.50 2.76
C VAL A 89 22.31 3.70 2.91
N GLY A 90 22.03 3.18 4.11
CA GLY A 90 20.79 2.44 4.37
C GLY A 90 19.54 3.29 4.15
N PHE A 91 19.57 4.56 4.56
CA PHE A 91 18.49 5.51 4.34
C PHE A 91 18.24 5.76 2.85
N ILE A 92 19.28 6.09 2.09
CA ILE A 92 19.19 6.32 0.64
C ILE A 92 18.67 5.06 -0.08
N LEU A 93 19.19 3.88 0.27
CA LEU A 93 18.73 2.62 -0.31
C LEU A 93 17.24 2.36 -0.02
N SER A 94 16.78 2.69 1.19
CA SER A 94 15.36 2.58 1.55
C SER A 94 14.48 3.51 0.69
N MET A 95 14.96 4.73 0.41
CA MET A 95 14.26 5.70 -0.44
C MET A 95 14.25 5.25 -1.91
N VAL A 96 15.35 4.71 -2.43
CA VAL A 96 15.40 4.14 -3.78
C VAL A 96 14.42 2.98 -3.92
N LYS A 97 14.37 2.07 -2.94
CA LYS A 97 13.40 0.96 -2.93
C LYS A 97 11.96 1.49 -2.95
N LYS A 98 11.66 2.50 -2.14
CA LYS A 98 10.34 3.13 -2.09
C LYS A 98 9.98 3.77 -3.44
N SER A 99 10.89 4.54 -4.05
CA SER A 99 10.65 5.16 -5.35
C SER A 99 10.42 4.13 -6.45
N ARG A 100 11.14 3.00 -6.42
CA ARG A 100 10.89 1.86 -7.33
C ARG A 100 9.47 1.30 -7.16
N ASP A 101 9.03 1.11 -5.92
CA ASP A 101 7.69 0.57 -5.65
C ASP A 101 6.60 1.54 -6.13
N VAL A 102 6.79 2.85 -5.94
CA VAL A 102 5.90 3.90 -6.48
C VAL A 102 5.90 3.91 -8.01
N LEU A 103 7.07 3.82 -8.66
CA LEU A 103 7.16 3.73 -10.12
C LEU A 103 6.42 2.51 -10.65
N ASN A 104 6.61 1.35 -10.02
CA ASN A 104 5.88 0.12 -10.39
C ASN A 104 4.37 0.32 -10.28
N GLU A 105 3.89 0.96 -9.21
CA GLU A 105 2.47 1.26 -9.06
C GLU A 105 1.99 2.22 -10.16
N LEU A 106 2.70 3.33 -10.40
CA LEU A 106 2.35 4.30 -11.44
C LEU A 106 2.32 3.66 -12.83
N PHE A 107 3.28 2.80 -13.16
CA PHE A 107 3.30 2.05 -14.43
C PHE A 107 2.15 1.05 -14.51
N ASN A 108 1.87 0.30 -13.44
CA ASN A 108 0.75 -0.65 -13.43
C ASN A 108 -0.59 0.06 -13.64
N VAL A 109 -0.79 1.20 -12.98
CA VAL A 109 -2.00 2.01 -13.15
C VAL A 109 -2.06 2.59 -14.57
N ALA A 110 -0.94 3.11 -15.09
CA ALA A 110 -0.86 3.65 -16.44
C ALA A 110 -1.16 2.61 -17.53
N VAL A 111 -0.67 1.37 -17.37
CA VAL A 111 -0.95 0.27 -18.29
C VAL A 111 -2.41 -0.16 -18.18
N LYS A 112 -2.93 -0.30 -16.96
CA LYS A 112 -4.28 -0.80 -16.71
C LYS A 112 -5.36 0.12 -17.27
N HIS A 113 -5.17 1.43 -17.16
CA HIS A 113 -6.18 2.43 -17.54
C HIS A 113 -5.79 3.23 -18.80
N ARG A 114 -4.81 2.74 -19.56
CA ARG A 114 -4.27 3.40 -20.75
C ARG A 114 -5.36 3.88 -21.72
N ASP A 115 -6.34 3.03 -21.98
CA ASP A 115 -7.39 3.26 -22.98
C ASP A 115 -8.61 3.99 -22.39
N GLU A 116 -8.69 4.12 -21.06
CA GLU A 116 -9.79 4.78 -20.34
C GLU A 116 -9.47 6.25 -20.00
N TRP A 117 -8.20 6.59 -19.89
CA TRP A 117 -7.76 7.91 -19.44
C TRP A 117 -7.88 9.00 -20.48
N LYS A 118 -8.31 10.17 -20.02
CA LYS A 118 -8.23 11.40 -20.80
C LYS A 118 -6.77 11.86 -20.86
N ALA A 119 -6.41 12.60 -21.91
CA ALA A 119 -5.05 13.08 -22.13
C ALA A 119 -4.45 13.83 -20.92
N LEU A 120 -5.28 14.56 -20.16
CA LEU A 120 -4.84 15.28 -18.96
C LEU A 120 -4.44 14.34 -17.80
N GLU A 121 -5.12 13.21 -17.66
CA GLU A 121 -4.81 12.20 -16.63
C GLU A 121 -3.53 11.45 -17.00
N GLN A 122 -3.36 11.12 -18.29
CA GLN A 122 -2.13 10.55 -18.84
C GLN A 122 -0.93 11.47 -18.59
N LEU A 123 -1.09 12.78 -18.84
CA LEU A 123 -0.04 13.78 -18.61
C LEU A 123 0.39 13.83 -17.14
N LYS A 124 -0.57 13.85 -16.21
CA LYS A 124 -0.31 13.92 -14.76
C LYS A 124 0.46 12.69 -14.26
N ILE A 125 0.14 11.51 -14.79
CA ILE A 125 0.81 10.28 -14.40
C ILE A 125 2.21 10.22 -15.00
N LEU A 126 2.39 10.65 -16.24
CA LEU A 126 3.73 10.78 -16.85
C LEU A 126 4.60 11.79 -16.09
N GLU A 127 4.05 12.93 -15.69
CA GLU A 127 4.75 13.90 -14.84
C GLU A 127 5.18 13.27 -13.51
N SER A 128 4.29 12.51 -12.87
CA SER A 128 4.59 11.81 -11.62
C SER A 128 5.71 10.77 -11.80
N ILE A 129 5.71 10.04 -12.92
CA ILE A 129 6.77 9.07 -13.28
C ILE A 129 8.10 9.79 -13.49
N VAL A 130 8.11 10.87 -14.27
CA VAL A 130 9.32 11.65 -14.57
C VAL A 130 9.92 12.22 -13.29
N ASN A 131 9.11 12.86 -12.45
CA ASN A 131 9.58 13.43 -11.18
C ASN A 131 10.16 12.34 -10.26
N THR A 132 9.48 11.19 -10.15
CA THR A 132 9.97 10.06 -9.34
C THR A 132 11.29 9.49 -9.89
N ASN A 133 11.46 9.46 -11.22
CA ASN A 133 12.72 9.05 -11.85
C ASN A 133 13.87 10.03 -11.59
N VAL A 134 13.60 11.34 -11.66
CA VAL A 134 14.59 12.38 -11.34
C VAL A 134 15.04 12.24 -9.89
N ASP A 135 14.10 12.08 -8.96
CA ASP A 135 14.41 11.88 -7.54
C ASP A 135 15.23 10.60 -7.31
N THR A 136 14.85 9.50 -7.96
CA THR A 136 15.58 8.23 -7.88
C THR A 136 17.01 8.37 -8.41
N THR A 137 17.19 9.09 -9.52
CA THR A 137 18.52 9.35 -10.10
C THR A 137 19.38 10.18 -9.14
N ASN A 138 18.81 11.19 -8.51
CA ASN A 138 19.49 12.00 -7.50
C ASN A 138 19.91 11.18 -6.26
N LEU A 139 19.05 10.27 -5.81
CA LEU A 139 19.37 9.35 -4.71
C LEU A 139 20.51 8.40 -5.09
N MET A 140 20.49 7.85 -6.31
CA MET A 140 21.56 6.99 -6.80
C MET A 140 22.89 7.74 -6.93
N ARG A 141 22.87 9.01 -7.38
CA ARG A 141 24.06 9.85 -7.41
C ARG A 141 24.66 10.01 -6.00
N GLN A 142 23.84 10.35 -5.01
CA GLN A 142 24.30 10.47 -3.62
C GLN A 142 24.89 9.15 -3.09
N LEU A 143 24.29 8.01 -3.47
CA LEU A 143 24.79 6.69 -3.07
C LEU A 143 26.18 6.41 -3.67
N VAL A 144 26.40 6.73 -4.94
CA VAL A 144 27.70 6.61 -5.62
C VAL A 144 28.73 7.53 -4.98
N GLU A 145 28.37 8.78 -4.68
CA GLU A 145 29.26 9.73 -4.00
C GLU A 145 29.73 9.20 -2.64
N LEU A 146 28.82 8.65 -1.83
CA LEU A 146 29.17 8.02 -0.54
C LEU A 146 30.08 6.80 -0.73
N HIS A 147 29.83 5.99 -1.77
CA HIS A 147 30.66 4.83 -2.08
C HIS A 147 32.08 5.24 -2.46
N VAL A 148 32.24 6.24 -3.33
CA VAL A 148 33.56 6.77 -3.74
C VAL A 148 34.30 7.38 -2.55
N GLN A 149 33.61 8.15 -1.70
CA GLN A 149 34.20 8.69 -0.47
C GLN A 149 34.70 7.57 0.46
N SER A 150 33.92 6.50 0.61
CA SER A 150 34.33 5.33 1.40
C SER A 150 35.60 4.69 0.84
N LEU A 151 35.66 4.43 -0.46
CA LEU A 151 36.84 3.84 -1.10
C LEU A 151 38.10 4.70 -0.92
N ASN A 152 37.98 6.01 -1.12
CA ASN A 152 39.09 6.94 -0.95
C ASN A 152 39.60 7.00 0.50
N ASN A 153 38.71 6.94 1.48
CA ASN A 153 39.07 6.93 2.90
C ASN A 153 39.79 5.63 3.29
N THR A 154 39.35 4.49 2.77
CA THR A 154 39.98 3.18 3.03
C THR A 154 41.38 3.12 2.41
N ASN A 155 41.53 3.53 1.15
CA ASN A 155 42.83 3.54 0.45
C ASN A 155 43.84 4.48 1.14
N SER A 156 43.40 5.64 1.62
CA SER A 156 44.26 6.58 2.35
C SER A 156 44.72 6.02 3.71
N ALA A 157 43.85 5.28 4.40
CA ALA A 157 44.19 4.65 5.68
C ALA A 157 45.19 3.49 5.53
N GLU A 158 45.07 2.69 4.47
CA GLU A 158 46.02 1.61 4.16
C GLU A 158 47.39 2.15 3.77
N ILE A 159 47.46 3.20 2.95
CA ILE A 159 48.73 3.85 2.60
C ILE A 159 49.43 4.40 3.86
N LYS A 160 48.69 5.05 4.77
CA LYS A 160 49.26 5.54 6.04
C LYS A 160 49.78 4.43 6.94
N ARG A 161 49.12 3.27 6.97
CA ARG A 161 49.60 2.10 7.74
C ARG A 161 50.86 1.48 7.14
N MET A 162 50.97 1.43 5.81
CA MET A 162 52.17 0.92 5.14
C MET A 162 53.39 1.84 5.29
N VAL A 163 53.20 3.16 5.41
CA VAL A 163 54.30 4.12 5.56
C VAL A 163 54.82 4.20 7.01
N LEU A 164 54.04 3.74 7.99
CA LEU A 164 54.39 3.75 9.42
C LEU A 164 54.91 2.39 9.93
N ALA A 165 54.95 1.36 9.08
CA ALA A 165 55.51 0.04 9.36
C ALA A 165 56.89 -0.09 8.72
#